data_AF-H3GEM7-F1
#
_entry.id   AF-H3GEM7-F1
#
_cell.length_a   1.000
_cell.length_b   1.000
_cell.length_c   1.000
_cell.angle_alpha   90.00
_cell.angle_beta   90.00
_cell.angle_gamma   90.00
#
_symmetry.space_group_name_H-M   'P 1'
#
loop_
_entity.id
_entity.type
_entity.pdbx_description
1 polymer ?
#
loop_
_entity_poly.entity_id
_entity_poly.type
_entity_poly.pdbx_seq_one_letter_code
_entity_poly.pdbx_strand_id
1 'polypeptide(L)'
;MVMAFSSSGGRAALCFPRDGNWFQGYFACASSRAQLGLMGEEIPVDDCVACPDGGYQEYRLTVMHFALGKEVELVVRKTGGDLCQLDSDEIQFQPSMLLSVLRDCTVCFGEMTITTLTFQT
;
A
#
# COMPACT_ATOMS: atom_id res chain seq x y z
N MET A 1 19.93 15.86 3.94
CA MET A 1 18.79 16.46 4.67
C MET A 1 17.68 15.42 4.66
N VAL A 2 17.07 15.07 5.79
CA VAL A 2 16.02 14.05 5.81
C VAL A 2 14.67 14.76 5.81
N MET A 3 13.75 14.35 4.94
CA MET A 3 12.38 14.86 4.96
C MET A 3 11.46 13.80 5.56
N ALA A 4 10.68 14.18 6.57
CA ALA A 4 9.61 13.36 7.11
C ALA A 4 8.27 13.77 6.48
N PHE A 5 7.50 12.80 6.00
CA PHE A 5 6.13 12.96 5.54
C PHE A 5 5.19 12.20 6.48
N SER A 6 4.10 12.84 6.89
CA SER A 6 3.03 12.20 7.64
C SER A 6 1.68 12.72 7.18
N SER A 7 0.67 11.88 7.33
CA SER A 7 -0.71 12.22 7.03
C SER A 7 -1.65 11.48 7.98
N SER A 8 -2.47 12.24 8.70
CA SER A 8 -3.53 11.69 9.56
C SER A 8 -4.72 11.12 8.76
N GLY A 9 -4.69 11.17 7.43
CA GLY A 9 -5.74 10.63 6.57
C GLY A 9 -5.66 11.10 5.12
N GLY A 10 -6.17 10.27 4.23
CA GLY A 10 -6.29 10.54 2.81
C GLY A 10 -6.89 9.34 2.09
N ARG A 11 -7.11 9.46 0.79
CA ARG A 11 -7.73 8.41 -0.02
C ARG A 11 -6.68 7.70 -0.85
N ALA A 12 -6.71 6.38 -0.85
CA ALA A 12 -5.86 5.56 -1.69
C ALA A 12 -6.70 4.67 -2.63
N ALA A 13 -6.12 4.40 -3.78
CA ALA A 13 -6.61 3.41 -4.73
C ALA A 13 -5.46 2.47 -5.06
N LEU A 14 -5.67 1.17 -4.85
CA LEU A 14 -4.70 0.11 -5.10
C LEU A 14 -5.27 -0.87 -6.11
N CYS A 15 -4.44 -1.36 -7.04
CA CYS A 15 -4.77 -2.37 -8.02
C CYS A 15 -3.86 -3.58 -7.79
N PHE A 16 -4.47 -4.70 -7.41
CA PHE A 16 -3.83 -6.00 -7.24
C PHE A 16 -4.16 -6.87 -8.45
N PRO A 17 -3.19 -7.16 -9.32
CA PRO A 17 -3.38 -8.11 -10.41
C PRO A 17 -3.66 -9.51 -9.88
N ARG A 18 -4.19 -10.36 -10.75
CA ARG A 18 -4.70 -11.69 -10.38
C ARG A 18 -3.65 -12.63 -9.77
N ASP A 19 -2.40 -12.51 -10.16
CA ASP A 19 -1.29 -13.29 -9.62
C ASP A 19 -0.91 -12.87 -8.20
N GLY A 20 -1.26 -11.64 -7.79
CA GLY A 20 -1.05 -11.16 -6.42
C GLY A 20 0.41 -10.96 -6.03
N ASN A 21 1.36 -11.12 -6.96
CA ASN A 21 2.79 -10.97 -6.69
C ASN A 21 3.21 -9.49 -6.57
N TRP A 22 2.33 -8.55 -6.93
CA TRP A 22 2.58 -7.12 -6.84
C TRP A 22 1.27 -6.33 -6.79
N PHE A 23 1.36 -5.04 -6.48
CA PHE A 23 0.26 -4.08 -6.64
C PHE A 23 0.79 -2.69 -6.99
N GLN A 24 -0.07 -1.88 -7.62
CA GLN A 24 0.21 -0.46 -7.85
C GLN A 24 -0.95 0.42 -7.42
N GLY A 25 -0.64 1.65 -7.06
CA GLY A 25 -1.67 2.58 -6.65
C GLY A 25 -1.16 4.00 -6.42
N TYR A 26 -2.05 4.80 -5.86
CA TYR A 26 -1.71 6.15 -5.43
C TYR A 26 -2.41 6.47 -4.11
N PHE A 27 -1.82 7.41 -3.39
CA PHE A 27 -2.39 8.04 -2.21
C PHE A 27 -2.54 9.54 -2.45
N ALA A 28 -3.74 10.06 -2.20
CA ALA A 28 -4.04 11.49 -2.19
C ALA A 28 -4.25 11.94 -0.74
N CYS A 29 -3.33 12.76 -0.23
CA CYS A 29 -3.41 13.29 1.12
C CYS A 29 -4.63 14.21 1.29
N ALA A 30 -5.35 14.12 2.41
CA ALA A 30 -6.49 15.01 2.66
C ALA A 30 -6.05 16.41 3.13
N SER A 31 -4.97 16.48 3.91
CA SER A 31 -4.48 17.72 4.53
C SER A 31 -3.51 18.51 3.64
N SER A 32 -2.96 17.88 2.60
CA SER A 32 -2.02 18.51 1.68
C SER A 32 -2.36 18.14 0.24
N ARG A 33 -1.89 18.92 -0.75
CA ARG A 33 -2.01 18.55 -2.17
C ARG A 33 -0.96 17.52 -2.60
N ALA A 34 -0.28 16.87 -1.65
CA ALA A 34 0.71 15.86 -1.95
C ALA A 34 0.01 14.59 -2.48
N GLN A 35 0.59 14.04 -3.54
CA GLN A 35 0.23 12.74 -4.07
C GLN A 35 1.44 11.84 -4.02
N LEU A 36 1.24 10.61 -3.56
CA LEU A 36 2.27 9.59 -3.50
C LEU A 36 1.91 8.45 -4.44
N GLY A 37 2.90 7.96 -5.19
CA GLY A 37 2.81 6.70 -5.92
C GLY A 37 3.12 5.54 -4.98
N LEU A 38 2.45 4.41 -5.19
CA LEU A 38 2.60 3.20 -4.39
C LEU A 38 2.87 2.02 -5.33
N MET A 39 3.93 1.27 -5.08
CA MET A 39 4.28 0.03 -5.79
C MET A 39 4.69 -1.02 -4.76
N GLY A 40 3.93 -2.08 -4.61
CA GLY A 40 4.26 -3.19 -3.74
C GLY A 40 4.70 -4.40 -4.53
N GLU A 41 5.79 -5.05 -4.13
CA GLU A 41 6.26 -6.33 -4.66
C GLU A 41 6.23 -7.38 -3.55
N GLU A 42 5.66 -8.55 -3.82
CA GLU A 42 5.51 -9.61 -2.82
C GLU A 42 6.89 -10.09 -2.33
N ILE A 43 7.00 -10.24 -1.02
CA ILE A 43 8.13 -10.91 -0.36
C ILE A 43 7.66 -12.34 -0.07
N PRO A 44 8.36 -13.37 -0.57
CA PRO A 44 7.98 -14.74 -0.32
C PRO A 44 8.06 -15.02 1.19
N VAL A 45 6.93 -15.45 1.75
CA VAL A 45 6.81 -15.93 3.13
C VAL A 45 6.82 -17.46 3.14
N ASP A 46 7.27 -18.06 4.24
CA ASP A 46 7.25 -19.52 4.40
C ASP A 46 5.79 -20.02 4.40
N ASP A 47 5.50 -21.07 3.62
CA ASP A 47 4.19 -21.71 3.49
C ASP A 47 3.60 -22.13 4.85
N CYS A 48 4.46 -22.38 5.85
CA CYS A 48 4.03 -22.72 7.22
C CYS A 48 3.37 -21.56 7.99
N VAL A 49 3.55 -20.32 7.51
CA VAL A 49 2.97 -19.09 8.10
C VAL A 49 1.67 -18.69 7.37
N ALA A 50 1.30 -19.40 6.30
CA ALA A 50 0.06 -19.19 5.58
C ALA A 50 -1.15 -19.70 6.40
N CYS A 51 -1.90 -18.77 6.99
CA CYS A 51 -3.15 -19.09 7.68
C CYS A 51 -4.21 -19.70 6.73
N PRO A 52 -5.14 -20.55 7.26
CA PRO A 52 -6.18 -21.23 6.48
C PRO A 52 -7.16 -20.31 5.74
N ASP A 53 -7.25 -19.04 6.13
CA ASP A 53 -8.14 -18.03 5.54
C ASP A 53 -7.47 -17.19 4.42
N GLY A 54 -6.43 -17.73 3.77
CA GLY A 54 -5.76 -17.08 2.62
C GLY A 54 -4.41 -16.43 2.93
N GLY A 55 -3.78 -16.83 4.03
CA GLY A 55 -2.41 -16.41 4.36
C GLY A 55 -2.26 -14.93 4.71
N TYR A 56 -1.06 -14.63 5.18
CA TYR A 56 -0.57 -13.27 5.34
C TYR A 56 0.47 -13.08 4.23
N GLN A 57 0.32 -12.04 3.41
CA GLN A 57 1.28 -11.69 2.37
C GLN A 57 2.09 -10.48 2.82
N GLU A 58 3.39 -10.50 2.60
CA GLU A 58 4.24 -9.33 2.78
C GLU A 58 4.55 -8.69 1.44
N TYR A 59 4.59 -7.37 1.41
CA TYR A 59 5.02 -6.63 0.25
C TYR A 59 6.12 -5.65 0.65
N ARG A 60 7.17 -5.59 -0.17
CA ARG A 60 8.07 -4.45 -0.21
C ARG A 60 7.36 -3.32 -0.92
N LEU A 61 6.89 -2.35 -0.17
CA LEU A 61 6.22 -1.17 -0.67
C LEU A 61 7.23 -0.06 -0.92
N THR A 62 7.34 0.33 -2.19
CA THR A 62 8.00 1.56 -2.62
C THR A 62 6.97 2.69 -2.67
N VAL A 63 7.23 3.76 -1.91
CA VAL A 63 6.42 4.97 -1.89
C VAL A 63 7.17 6.09 -2.58
N MET A 64 6.61 6.61 -3.67
CA MET A 64 7.20 7.69 -4.47
C MET A 64 6.51 9.02 -4.17
N HIS A 65 7.26 10.03 -3.72
CA HIS A 65 6.77 11.40 -3.62
C HIS A 65 7.00 12.14 -4.94
N PHE A 66 5.97 12.21 -5.80
CA PHE A 66 6.08 12.75 -7.17
C PHE A 66 6.71 14.15 -7.24
N ALA A 67 6.26 15.08 -6.41
CA ALA A 67 6.76 16.47 -6.44
C ALA A 67 8.25 16.60 -6.06
N LEU A 68 8.81 15.59 -5.39
CA LEU A 68 10.19 15.59 -4.90
C LEU A 68 11.09 14.67 -5.72
N GLY A 69 10.52 13.76 -6.52
CA GLY A 69 11.27 12.73 -7.22
C GLY A 69 12.06 11.83 -6.25
N LYS A 70 11.48 11.54 -5.09
CA LYS A 70 12.11 10.74 -4.03
C LYS A 70 11.24 9.55 -3.67
N GLU A 71 11.91 8.46 -3.27
CA GLU A 71 11.27 7.19 -2.92
C GLU A 71 11.75 6.72 -1.55
N VAL A 72 10.91 5.93 -0.89
CA VAL A 72 11.23 5.21 0.34
C VAL A 72 10.63 3.81 0.25
N GLU A 73 11.36 2.83 0.76
CA GLU A 73 10.89 1.45 0.84
C GLU A 73 10.53 1.10 2.29
N LEU A 74 9.45 0.36 2.46
CA LEU A 74 9.04 -0.25 3.73
C LEU A 74 8.37 -1.59 3.48
N VAL A 75 8.22 -2.39 4.53
CA VAL A 75 7.47 -3.65 4.46
C VAL A 75 6.06 -3.42 4.96
N VAL A 76 5.08 -3.81 4.15
CA VAL A 76 3.66 -3.77 4.53
C VAL A 76 3.04 -5.14 4.45
N ARG A 77 2.00 -5.31 5.25
CA ARG A 77 1.35 -6.58 5.48
C ARG A 77 -0.02 -6.54 4.86
N LYS A 78 -0.30 -7.41 3.90
CA LYS A 78 -1.65 -7.55 3.37
C LYS A 78 -2.43 -8.51 4.26
N THR A 79 -3.49 -7.99 4.87
CA THR A 79 -4.39 -8.72 5.76
C THR A 79 -5.82 -8.71 5.19
N GLY A 80 -6.71 -9.57 5.72
CA GLY A 80 -8.12 -9.59 5.31
C GLY A 80 -8.40 -10.27 3.97
N GLY A 81 -7.54 -11.17 3.50
CA GLY A 81 -7.76 -11.96 2.29
C GLY A 81 -7.96 -11.09 1.04
N ASP A 82 -9.16 -11.13 0.48
CA ASP A 82 -9.55 -10.38 -0.73
C ASP A 82 -9.76 -8.88 -0.48
N LEU A 83 -9.75 -8.42 0.78
CA LEU A 83 -10.09 -7.05 1.13
C LEU A 83 -8.93 -6.06 0.93
N CYS A 84 -7.76 -6.45 0.41
CA CYS A 84 -6.63 -5.54 0.14
C CYS A 84 -6.16 -4.67 1.32
N GLN A 85 -6.47 -5.03 2.56
CA GLN A 85 -6.09 -4.22 3.72
C GLN A 85 -4.56 -4.26 3.87
N LEU A 86 -3.91 -3.09 3.98
CA LEU A 86 -2.47 -3.01 4.24
C LEU A 86 -2.21 -2.49 5.65
N ASP A 87 -1.25 -3.09 6.33
CA ASP A 87 -0.90 -2.74 7.71
C ASP A 87 0.62 -2.76 7.94
N SER A 88 1.15 -1.67 8.49
CA SER A 88 2.49 -1.53 9.08
C SER A 88 2.46 -0.43 10.15
N ASP A 89 3.60 -0.19 10.82
CA ASP A 89 3.70 0.89 11.80
C ASP A 89 3.60 2.28 11.13
N GLU A 90 4.05 2.38 9.87
CA GLU A 90 4.08 3.60 9.09
C GLU A 90 2.83 3.81 8.22
N ILE A 91 2.23 2.73 7.70
CA ILE A 91 1.11 2.81 6.76
C ILE A 91 -0.02 1.89 7.18
N GLN A 92 -1.23 2.46 7.23
CA GLN A 92 -2.47 1.71 7.41
C GLN A 92 -3.42 2.06 6.29
N PHE A 93 -3.90 1.05 5.55
CA PHE A 93 -4.90 1.19 4.51
C PHE A 93 -6.13 0.36 4.83
N GLN A 94 -7.27 1.03 4.91
CA GLN A 94 -8.56 0.43 5.18
C GLN A 94 -9.46 0.52 3.94
N PRO A 95 -9.77 -0.63 3.29
CA PRO A 95 -10.64 -0.67 2.12
C PRO A 95 -12.07 -0.25 2.49
N SER A 96 -12.72 0.52 1.62
CA SER A 96 -14.15 0.85 1.71
C SER A 96 -14.95 0.43 0.48
N MET A 97 -14.28 0.23 -0.66
CA MET A 97 -14.92 -0.22 -1.89
C MET A 97 -13.97 -1.11 -2.69
N LEU A 98 -14.53 -2.19 -3.25
CA LEU A 98 -13.85 -3.15 -4.10
C LEU A 98 -14.50 -3.13 -5.49
N LEU A 99 -13.67 -3.02 -6.51
CA LEU A 99 -14.08 -3.06 -7.91
C LEU A 99 -13.25 -4.11 -8.63
N SER A 100 -13.86 -5.26 -8.90
CA SER A 100 -13.31 -6.30 -9.77
C SER A 100 -13.52 -5.90 -11.23
N VAL A 101 -12.70 -4.96 -11.69
CA VAL A 101 -12.78 -4.46 -13.07
C VAL A 101 -12.05 -5.45 -13.98
N LEU A 102 -12.83 -6.22 -14.76
CA LEU A 102 -12.37 -6.94 -15.95
C LEU A 102 -11.20 -7.92 -15.74
N ARG A 103 -11.46 -9.09 -15.13
CA ARG A 103 -10.65 -10.35 -15.18
C ARG A 103 -9.16 -10.30 -14.76
N ASP A 104 -8.54 -9.13 -14.64
CA ASP A 104 -7.09 -8.97 -14.62
C ASP A 104 -6.58 -8.23 -13.37
N CYS A 105 -7.42 -7.42 -12.70
CA CYS A 105 -7.06 -6.75 -11.45
C CYS A 105 -8.26 -6.52 -10.51
N THR A 106 -8.02 -6.67 -9.20
CA THR A 106 -8.89 -6.23 -8.11
C THR A 106 -8.48 -4.82 -7.69
N VAL A 107 -9.38 -3.84 -7.85
CA VAL A 107 -9.14 -2.46 -7.45
C VAL A 107 -9.79 -2.17 -6.11
N CYS A 108 -9.00 -1.67 -5.17
CA CYS A 108 -9.33 -1.44 -3.77
C CYS A 108 -9.22 0.05 -3.47
N PHE A 109 -10.35 0.67 -3.13
CA PHE A 109 -10.43 2.06 -2.74
C PHE A 109 -10.65 2.15 -1.25
N GLY A 110 -9.98 3.08 -0.58
CA GLY A 110 -10.02 3.14 0.87
C GLY A 110 -9.39 4.38 1.46
N GLU A 111 -9.46 4.45 2.77
CA GLU A 111 -8.75 5.46 3.56
C GLU A 111 -7.35 4.94 3.87
N MET A 112 -6.37 5.84 3.84
CA MET A 112 -5.00 5.53 4.19
C MET A 112 -4.46 6.56 5.17
N THR A 113 -3.77 6.08 6.19
CA THR A 113 -3.06 6.87 7.19
C THR A 113 -1.56 6.59 7.04
N ILE A 114 -0.75 7.65 7.14
CA ILE A 114 0.70 7.56 7.06
C ILE A 114 1.29 8.19 8.31
N THR A 115 1.81 7.39 9.23
CA THR A 115 2.33 7.85 10.50
C THR A 115 3.60 8.68 10.30
N THR A 116 4.63 8.10 9.66
CA THR A 116 5.88 8.79 9.31
C THR A 116 6.61 8.02 8.22
N LEU A 117 6.92 8.69 7.11
CA LEU A 117 7.82 8.21 6.07
C LEU A 117 9.03 9.13 5.98
N THR A 118 10.24 8.57 5.95
CA THR A 118 11.48 9.36 5.85
C THR A 118 12.15 9.19 4.50
N PHE A 119 12.17 10.27 3.71
CA PHE A 119 12.82 10.31 2.41
C PHE A 119 14.26 10.81 2.56
N GLN A 120 15.23 10.02 2.09
CA GLN A 120 16.63 10.43 2.05
C GLN A 120 16.89 11.31 0.82
N THR A 121 17.52 12.48 1.03
CA THR A 121 17.96 13.38 -0.05
C THR A 121 19.26 12.93 -0.67
#